data_AF-A0A653CP08-F1
#
_entry.id   AF-A0A653CP08-F1
#
_cell.length_a   1.000
_cell.length_b   1.000
_cell.length_c   1.000
_cell.angle_alpha   90.00
_cell.angle_beta   90.00
_cell.angle_gamma   90.00
#
_symmetry.space_group_name_H-M   'P 1'
#
loop_
_entity.id
_entity.type
_entity.pdbx_description
1 polymer ?
#
loop_
_entity_poly.entity_id
_entity_poly.type
_entity_poly.pdbx_seq_one_letter_code
_entity_poly.pdbx_strand_id
1 'polypeptide(L)'
;MLEKRPPLWNSLNQSTLNFIECQRRNQKLKPKGRRFTVQDKILALSIFKQSGRCYRYLSKIFSLPSKRTLVALLGKIPFKAGTNRHVFDQLKKTVTRMRPRDTYCTLMFDEISLDPGLQYNPKDDCIDGIVDFGGNERTATFADHALVFMLKGVNKNGSNLSVLLFVKMRHPRLTWFD
;
A
#
# COMPACT_ATOMS: atom_id res chain seq x y z
N MET A 1 27.43 3.72 -42.41
CA MET A 1 26.56 4.78 -41.84
C MET A 1 26.33 4.47 -40.38
N LEU A 2 26.61 5.40 -39.46
CA LEU A 2 26.23 5.25 -38.05
C LEU A 2 24.82 5.77 -37.87
N GLU A 3 23.86 4.86 -37.71
CA GLU A 3 22.48 5.18 -37.40
C GLU A 3 22.43 5.93 -36.06
N LYS A 4 22.04 7.22 -36.10
CA LYS A 4 21.97 8.07 -34.90
C LYS A 4 20.81 7.59 -34.03
N ARG A 5 21.09 6.64 -33.13
CA ARG A 5 20.12 6.17 -32.13
C ARG A 5 19.52 7.38 -31.41
N PRO A 6 18.19 7.44 -31.23
CA PRO A 6 17.54 8.56 -30.57
C PRO A 6 18.06 8.70 -29.13
N PRO A 7 18.07 9.92 -28.56
CA PRO A 7 18.56 10.14 -27.21
C PRO A 7 17.82 9.28 -26.18
N LEU A 8 18.53 8.82 -25.14
CA LEU A 8 18.00 7.88 -24.13
C LEU A 8 16.70 8.34 -23.46
N TRP A 9 16.47 9.65 -23.35
CA TRP A 9 15.25 10.22 -22.78
C TRP A 9 14.03 10.16 -23.70
N ASN A 10 14.21 10.01 -25.01
CA ASN A 10 13.11 9.88 -25.97
C ASN A 10 12.66 8.42 -26.19
N SER A 11 13.43 7.44 -25.70
CA SER A 11 13.18 5.99 -25.91
C SER A 11 12.79 5.22 -24.65
N LEU A 12 12.81 5.87 -23.48
CA LEU A 12 12.55 5.24 -22.18
C LEU A 12 11.36 5.88 -21.46
N ASN A 13 10.61 5.07 -20.72
CA ASN A 13 9.56 5.57 -19.85
C ASN A 13 10.15 6.29 -18.61
N GLN A 14 9.34 7.16 -17.98
CA GLN A 14 9.77 7.97 -16.85
C GLN A 14 10.29 7.15 -15.65
N SER A 15 9.70 5.98 -15.37
CA SER A 15 10.15 5.12 -14.26
C SER A 15 11.55 4.56 -14.50
N THR A 16 11.85 4.14 -15.73
CA THR A 16 13.18 3.69 -16.14
C THR A 16 14.20 4.83 -16.11
N LEU A 17 13.84 6.03 -16.57
CA LEU A 17 14.71 7.21 -16.49
C LEU A 17 15.03 7.57 -15.03
N ASN A 18 14.01 7.69 -14.17
CA ASN A 18 14.20 7.95 -12.73
C ASN A 18 15.11 6.91 -12.07
N PHE A 19 14.95 5.62 -12.44
CA PHE A 19 15.81 4.55 -11.94
C PHE A 19 17.27 4.72 -12.37
N ILE A 20 17.53 4.97 -13.66
CA ILE A 20 18.88 5.18 -14.20
C ILE A 20 19.54 6.39 -13.53
N GLU A 21 18.82 7.49 -13.35
CA GLU A 21 19.31 8.68 -12.63
C GLU A 21 19.58 8.40 -11.14
N CYS A 22 18.74 7.58 -10.49
CA CYS A 22 19.01 7.11 -9.13
C CYS A 22 20.31 6.32 -9.06
N GLN A 23 20.55 5.39 -10.00
CA GLN A 23 21.80 4.65 -10.06
C GLN A 23 23.00 5.57 -10.33
N ARG A 24 22.91 6.48 -11.31
CA ARG A 24 23.97 7.46 -11.63
C ARG A 24 24.39 8.29 -10.42
N ARG A 25 23.43 8.72 -9.60
CA ARG A 25 23.67 9.52 -8.39
C ARG A 25 24.26 8.70 -7.22
N ASN A 26 23.85 7.44 -7.05
CA ASN A 26 24.07 6.69 -5.81
C ASN A 26 25.02 5.49 -5.90
N GLN A 27 25.31 4.96 -7.09
CA GLN A 27 26.03 3.69 -7.24
C GLN A 27 27.44 3.72 -6.64
N LYS A 28 28.21 4.78 -6.91
CA LYS A 28 29.57 4.99 -6.39
C LYS A 28 29.61 5.41 -4.90
N LEU A 29 28.47 5.75 -4.29
CA LEU A 29 28.42 6.21 -2.90
C LEU A 29 28.32 5.03 -1.93
N LYS A 30 29.04 5.13 -0.80
CA LYS A 30 28.88 4.24 0.36
C LYS A 30 27.41 4.22 0.81
N PRO A 31 26.83 3.11 1.29
CA PRO A 31 25.40 3.00 1.59
C PRO A 31 24.80 4.12 2.45
N LYS A 32 25.52 4.59 3.48
CA LYS A 32 25.09 5.72 4.35
C LYS A 32 25.05 7.09 3.64
N GLY A 33 25.83 7.27 2.57
CA GLY A 33 25.90 8.49 1.76
C GLY A 33 24.82 8.58 0.69
N ARG A 34 24.14 7.48 0.35
CA ARG A 34 23.11 7.44 -0.71
C ARG A 34 21.91 8.32 -0.33
N ARG A 35 21.30 8.98 -1.31
CA ARG A 35 20.13 9.85 -1.17
C ARG A 35 19.09 9.47 -2.22
N PHE A 36 17.89 9.14 -1.74
CA PHE A 36 16.78 8.64 -2.55
C PHE A 36 15.61 9.62 -2.51
N THR A 37 15.09 9.99 -3.68
CA THR A 37 13.87 10.78 -3.84
C THR A 37 12.64 10.01 -3.37
N VAL A 38 11.46 10.64 -3.39
CA VAL A 38 10.20 9.93 -3.13
C VAL A 38 9.92 8.90 -4.24
N GLN A 39 10.17 9.24 -5.51
CA GLN A 39 9.95 8.34 -6.65
C GLN A 39 10.88 7.13 -6.61
N ASP A 40 12.17 7.32 -6.28
CA ASP A 40 13.14 6.24 -6.11
C ASP A 40 12.66 5.23 -5.04
N LYS A 41 12.05 5.72 -3.96
CA LYS A 41 11.50 4.89 -2.88
C LYS A 41 10.18 4.21 -3.25
N ILE A 42 9.33 4.86 -4.04
CA ILE A 42 8.07 4.26 -4.52
C ILE A 42 8.37 3.08 -5.46
N LEU A 43 9.29 3.26 -6.42
CA LEU A 43 9.72 2.17 -7.31
C LEU A 43 10.41 1.04 -6.53
N ALA A 44 11.28 1.38 -5.58
CA ALA A 44 11.87 0.37 -4.70
C ALA A 44 10.82 -0.38 -3.86
N LEU A 45 9.78 0.32 -3.38
CA LEU A 45 8.70 -0.26 -2.60
C LEU A 45 7.82 -1.19 -3.44
N SER A 46 7.51 -0.86 -4.70
CA SER A 46 6.72 -1.74 -5.57
C SER A 46 7.44 -3.05 -5.86
N ILE A 47 8.74 -3.01 -6.19
CA ILE A 47 9.58 -4.21 -6.36
C ILE A 47 9.65 -5.03 -5.06
N PHE A 48 9.82 -4.37 -3.91
CA PHE A 48 9.85 -5.04 -2.60
C PHE A 48 8.53 -5.72 -2.24
N LYS A 49 7.38 -5.09 -2.59
CA LYS A 49 6.04 -5.65 -2.37
C LYS A 49 5.73 -6.83 -3.29
N GLN A 50 6.27 -6.85 -4.52
CA GLN A 50 6.17 -8.00 -5.43
C GLN A 50 7.02 -9.19 -4.96
N SER A 51 8.29 -8.96 -4.58
CA SER A 51 9.14 -10.01 -4.01
C SER A 51 10.29 -9.46 -3.17
N GLY A 52 10.17 -9.60 -1.85
CA GLY A 52 11.25 -9.26 -0.92
C GLY A 52 12.53 -10.09 -1.11
N ARG A 53 12.43 -11.32 -1.65
CA ARG A 53 13.59 -12.15 -2.01
C ARG A 53 14.32 -11.57 -3.22
N CYS A 54 13.59 -11.23 -4.29
CA CYS A 54 14.14 -10.58 -5.48
C CYS A 54 14.75 -9.22 -5.12
N TYR A 55 14.04 -8.39 -4.37
CA TYR A 55 14.54 -7.09 -3.92
C TYR A 55 15.86 -7.19 -3.16
N ARG A 56 16.00 -8.18 -2.26
CA ARG A 56 17.26 -8.42 -1.53
C ARG A 56 18.40 -8.79 -2.48
N TYR A 57 18.16 -9.59 -3.51
CA TYR A 57 19.16 -9.87 -4.54
C TYR A 57 19.53 -8.60 -5.33
N LEU A 58 18.54 -7.88 -5.85
CA LEU A 58 18.75 -6.64 -6.61
C LEU A 58 19.49 -5.56 -5.80
N SER A 59 19.26 -5.47 -4.49
CA SER A 59 19.94 -4.51 -3.60
C SER A 59 21.45 -4.75 -3.42
N LYS A 60 21.97 -5.91 -3.83
CA LYS A 60 23.42 -6.18 -3.91
C LYS A 60 24.04 -5.61 -5.20
N ILE A 61 23.27 -5.53 -6.28
CA ILE A 61 23.72 -5.11 -7.62
C ILE A 61 23.49 -3.61 -7.80
N PHE A 62 22.32 -3.12 -7.41
CA PHE A 62 21.87 -1.75 -7.60
C PHE A 62 21.88 -0.97 -6.28
N SER A 63 22.16 0.32 -6.37
CA SER A 63 21.93 1.27 -5.28
C SER A 63 20.43 1.46 -5.04
N LEU A 64 19.90 0.64 -4.11
CA LEU A 64 18.51 0.65 -3.67
C LEU A 64 18.39 1.09 -2.20
N PRO A 65 17.22 1.62 -1.78
CA PRO A 65 16.90 1.89 -0.38
C PRO A 65 17.03 0.64 0.53
N SER A 66 17.23 0.85 1.83
CA SER A 66 17.20 -0.26 2.79
C SER A 66 15.76 -0.71 3.09
N LYS A 67 15.55 -1.96 3.53
CA LYS A 67 14.24 -2.43 4.05
C LYS A 67 13.70 -1.48 5.12
N ARG A 68 14.56 -1.00 6.04
CA ARG A 68 14.19 -0.01 7.07
C ARG A 68 13.64 1.28 6.46
N THR A 69 14.24 1.77 5.38
CA THR A 69 13.77 2.96 4.65
C THR A 69 12.40 2.74 4.02
N LEU A 70 12.14 1.55 3.47
CA LEU A 70 10.83 1.20 2.88
C LEU A 70 9.74 1.04 3.93
N VAL A 71 10.04 0.39 5.05
CA VAL A 71 9.11 0.26 6.19
C VAL A 71 8.81 1.62 6.81
N ALA A 72 9.82 2.48 6.98
CA ALA A 72 9.62 3.85 7.45
C ALA A 72 8.82 4.73 6.47
N LEU A 73 8.85 4.43 5.16
CA LEU A 73 7.98 5.10 4.19
C LEU A 73 6.53 4.62 4.32
N LEU A 74 6.30 3.31 4.45
CA LEU A 74 4.96 2.75 4.70
C LEU A 74 4.35 3.32 5.99
N GLY A 75 5.15 3.44 7.06
CA GLY A 75 4.71 4.00 8.34
C GLY A 75 4.28 5.47 8.30
N LYS A 76 4.49 6.19 7.19
CA LYS A 76 3.93 7.54 6.98
C LYS A 76 2.46 7.52 6.56
N ILE A 77 1.94 6.38 6.12
CA ILE A 77 0.55 6.23 5.71
C ILE A 77 -0.25 5.84 6.97
N PRO A 78 -1.23 6.65 7.42
CA PRO A 78 -2.04 6.30 8.58
C PRO A 78 -3.02 5.19 8.18
N PHE A 79 -2.76 3.98 8.67
CA PHE A 79 -3.72 2.88 8.68
C PHE A 79 -4.23 2.74 10.12
N LYS A 80 -5.34 3.42 10.41
CA LYS A 80 -6.14 3.23 11.64
C LYS A 80 -7.41 2.46 11.29
N ALA A 81 -8.07 1.89 12.29
CA ALA A 81 -9.34 1.22 12.08
C ALA A 81 -10.44 2.20 11.62
N GLY A 82 -11.46 1.67 10.95
CA GLY A 82 -12.53 2.46 10.36
C GLY A 82 -12.18 2.99 8.96
N THR A 83 -12.82 4.09 8.55
CA THR A 83 -12.77 4.57 7.17
C THR A 83 -11.54 5.45 6.89
N ASN A 84 -10.66 5.00 5.97
CA ASN A 84 -9.49 5.81 5.57
C ASN A 84 -9.88 6.91 4.56
N ARG A 85 -10.05 8.14 5.06
CA ARG A 85 -10.42 9.31 4.24
C ARG A 85 -9.52 9.53 3.02
N HIS A 86 -8.21 9.32 3.14
CA HIS A 86 -7.28 9.49 2.00
C HIS A 86 -7.57 8.50 0.86
N VAL A 87 -8.07 7.31 1.17
CA VAL A 87 -8.47 6.32 0.16
C VAL A 87 -9.75 6.77 -0.55
N PHE A 88 -10.73 7.31 0.19
CA PHE A 88 -11.94 7.91 -0.38
C PHE A 88 -11.65 9.17 -1.22
N ASP A 89 -10.69 10.01 -0.83
CA ASP A 89 -10.27 11.18 -1.61
C ASP A 89 -9.64 10.78 -2.95
N GLN A 90 -8.80 9.74 -2.95
CA GLN A 90 -8.22 9.19 -4.19
C GLN A 90 -9.26 8.47 -5.04
N LEU A 91 -10.19 7.75 -4.42
CA LEU A 91 -11.35 7.14 -5.07
C LEU A 91 -12.18 8.22 -5.80
N LYS A 92 -12.54 9.30 -5.12
CA LYS A 92 -13.28 10.44 -5.69
C LYS A 92 -12.57 11.05 -6.90
N LYS A 93 -11.26 11.32 -6.80
CA LYS A 93 -10.42 11.82 -7.91
C LYS A 93 -10.29 10.85 -9.08
N THR A 94 -10.46 9.54 -8.83
CA THR A 94 -10.45 8.53 -9.88
C THR A 94 -11.81 8.48 -10.57
N VAL A 95 -12.90 8.46 -9.81
CA VAL A 95 -14.29 8.44 -10.30
C VAL A 95 -14.62 9.67 -11.14
N THR A 96 -14.16 10.88 -10.77
CA THR A 96 -14.38 12.10 -11.59
C THR A 96 -13.71 12.06 -12.97
N ARG A 97 -12.78 11.11 -13.20
CA ARG A 97 -12.12 10.87 -14.49
C ARG A 97 -12.69 9.66 -15.24
N MET A 98 -13.68 8.97 -14.67
CA MET A 98 -14.35 7.84 -15.31
C MET A 98 -15.52 8.32 -16.17
N ARG A 99 -15.88 7.53 -17.20
CA ARG A 99 -17.12 7.73 -17.95
C ARG A 99 -18.31 7.34 -17.05
N PRO A 100 -19.52 7.92 -17.20
CA PRO A 100 -20.67 7.58 -16.37
C PRO A 100 -21.03 6.08 -16.33
N ARG A 101 -20.73 5.33 -17.41
CA ARG A 101 -20.92 3.87 -17.43
C ARG A 101 -19.88 3.09 -16.62
N ASP A 102 -18.71 3.66 -16.36
CA ASP A 102 -17.62 3.00 -15.63
C ASP A 102 -17.68 3.25 -14.11
N THR A 103 -18.62 4.09 -13.62
CA THR A 103 -18.76 4.42 -12.19
C THR A 103 -19.56 3.39 -11.40
N TYR A 104 -20.38 2.56 -12.05
CA TYR A 104 -21.12 1.47 -11.41
C TYR A 104 -20.16 0.45 -10.79
N CYS A 105 -20.33 0.16 -9.51
CA CYS A 105 -19.52 -0.77 -8.75
C CYS A 105 -20.36 -1.63 -7.80
N THR A 106 -19.87 -2.83 -7.54
CA THR A 106 -20.34 -3.70 -6.46
C THR A 106 -19.52 -3.40 -5.21
N LEU A 107 -20.20 -3.18 -4.09
CA LEU A 107 -19.59 -3.24 -2.76
C LEU A 107 -19.73 -4.67 -2.24
N MET A 108 -18.59 -5.31 -1.97
CA MET A 108 -18.52 -6.61 -1.32
C MET A 108 -17.96 -6.38 0.09
N PHE A 109 -18.41 -7.16 1.06
CA PHE A 109 -17.87 -7.18 2.41
C PHE A 109 -17.72 -8.63 2.87
N ASP A 110 -16.72 -8.90 3.69
CA ASP A 110 -16.40 -10.22 4.22
C ASP A 110 -15.65 -10.08 5.56
N GLU A 111 -15.61 -11.15 6.35
CA GLU A 111 -14.95 -11.18 7.66
C GLU A 111 -13.73 -12.12 7.63
N ILE A 112 -12.58 -11.61 8.08
CA ILE A 112 -11.32 -12.37 8.15
C ILE A 112 -10.99 -12.65 9.61
N SER A 113 -10.97 -13.93 10.01
CA SER A 113 -10.47 -14.35 11.32
C SER A 113 -9.01 -13.97 11.52
N LEU A 114 -8.68 -13.52 12.73
CA LEU A 114 -7.36 -13.09 13.16
C LEU A 114 -6.91 -13.96 14.34
N ASP A 115 -5.61 -14.27 14.40
CA ASP A 115 -5.01 -14.78 15.62
C ASP A 115 -5.09 -13.69 16.72
N PRO A 116 -5.78 -13.92 17.85
CA PRO A 116 -5.92 -12.90 18.88
C PRO A 116 -4.59 -12.65 19.59
N GLY A 117 -4.18 -11.38 19.70
CA GLY A 117 -2.94 -11.01 20.36
C GLY A 117 -2.85 -9.50 20.58
N LEU A 118 -2.25 -9.10 21.70
CA LEU A 118 -2.05 -7.70 22.07
C LEU A 118 -0.62 -7.27 21.74
N GLN A 119 -0.49 -6.10 21.11
CA GLN A 119 0.80 -5.49 20.80
C GLN A 119 0.75 -4.00 21.11
N TYR A 120 1.67 -3.51 21.94
CA TYR A 120 1.82 -2.07 22.11
C TYR A 120 2.48 -1.45 20.86
N ASN A 121 1.81 -0.45 20.28
CA ASN A 121 2.28 0.34 19.17
C ASN A 121 2.77 1.71 19.70
N PRO A 122 4.10 1.90 19.85
CA PRO A 122 4.67 3.12 20.41
C PRO A 122 4.58 4.34 19.48
N LYS A 123 4.13 4.18 18.23
CA LYS A 123 3.99 5.29 17.27
C LYS A 123 2.66 6.04 17.48
N ASP A 124 1.61 5.31 17.82
CA ASP A 124 0.25 5.83 17.99
C ASP A 124 -0.21 5.77 19.47
N ASP A 125 0.72 5.42 20.38
CA ASP A 125 0.54 5.22 21.82
C ASP A 125 -0.69 4.37 22.18
N CYS A 126 -0.82 3.22 21.51
CA CYS A 126 -2.02 2.39 21.57
C CYS A 126 -1.72 0.90 21.65
N ILE A 127 -2.60 0.14 22.31
CA ILE A 127 -2.56 -1.33 22.32
C ILE A 127 -3.31 -1.88 21.10
N ASP A 128 -2.59 -2.24 20.04
CA ASP A 128 -3.16 -2.98 18.92
C ASP A 128 -3.62 -4.36 19.41
N GLY A 129 -4.71 -4.89 18.84
CA GLY A 129 -5.23 -6.24 19.18
C GLY A 129 -6.58 -6.27 19.90
N ILE A 130 -7.08 -5.12 20.36
CA ILE A 130 -8.45 -4.99 20.85
C ILE A 130 -9.42 -4.50 19.77
N VAL A 131 -10.72 -4.59 20.05
CA VAL A 131 -11.82 -4.10 19.20
C VAL A 131 -11.72 -2.60 19.01
N ASP A 132 -11.75 -2.14 17.76
CA ASP A 132 -11.66 -0.74 17.34
C ASP A 132 -12.44 -0.55 16.03
N PHE A 133 -13.64 0.05 16.12
CA PHE A 133 -14.45 0.37 14.95
C PHE A 133 -13.99 1.69 14.26
N GLY A 134 -12.98 2.37 14.82
CA GLY A 134 -12.62 3.74 14.51
C GLY A 134 -13.43 4.75 15.35
N GLY A 135 -13.23 6.05 15.11
CA GLY A 135 -14.07 7.10 15.74
C GLY A 135 -13.98 7.24 17.26
N ASN A 136 -13.01 6.59 17.92
CA ASN A 136 -12.89 6.37 19.37
C ASN A 136 -13.82 5.27 19.93
N GLU A 137 -14.54 4.52 19.09
CA GLU A 137 -15.34 3.36 19.48
C GLU A 137 -14.46 2.14 19.67
N ARG A 138 -13.86 2.05 20.88
CA ARG A 138 -12.85 1.06 21.20
C ARG A 138 -13.20 0.33 22.50
N THR A 139 -13.15 -0.99 22.49
CA THR A 139 -13.57 -1.84 23.62
C THR A 139 -12.41 -2.71 24.10
N ALA A 140 -12.27 -2.86 25.42
CA ALA A 140 -11.21 -3.65 26.06
C ALA A 140 -11.42 -5.19 25.94
N THR A 141 -11.69 -5.66 24.73
CA THR A 141 -11.88 -7.07 24.37
C THR A 141 -11.00 -7.42 23.18
N PHE A 142 -10.50 -8.66 23.09
CA PHE A 142 -9.67 -9.10 21.97
C PHE A 142 -10.46 -9.06 20.66
N ALA A 143 -9.87 -8.45 19.63
CA ALA A 143 -10.37 -8.56 18.26
C ALA A 143 -9.84 -9.84 17.63
N ASP A 144 -10.74 -10.79 17.41
CA ASP A 144 -10.50 -12.09 16.76
C ASP A 144 -10.90 -12.08 15.28
N HIS A 145 -11.45 -10.97 14.77
CA HIS A 145 -11.85 -10.80 13.38
C HIS A 145 -11.60 -9.38 12.84
N ALA A 146 -11.52 -9.26 11.52
CA ALA A 146 -11.52 -7.98 10.80
C ALA A 146 -12.61 -7.99 9.72
N LEU A 147 -13.48 -6.98 9.75
CA LEU A 147 -14.42 -6.72 8.67
C LEU A 147 -13.69 -6.00 7.52
N VAL A 148 -13.82 -6.55 6.32
CA VAL A 148 -13.10 -6.09 5.14
C VAL A 148 -14.08 -5.72 4.04
N PHE A 149 -13.94 -4.52 3.50
CA PHE A 149 -14.75 -4.04 2.39
C PHE A 149 -13.92 -4.00 1.10
N MET A 150 -14.50 -4.48 0.00
CA MET A 150 -13.92 -4.41 -1.34
C MET A 150 -14.91 -3.77 -2.33
N LEU A 151 -14.49 -2.67 -2.95
CA LEU A 151 -15.19 -2.12 -4.13
C LEU A 151 -14.70 -2.80 -5.41
N LYS A 152 -15.61 -3.06 -6.37
CA LYS A 152 -15.28 -3.63 -7.68
C LYS A 152 -16.14 -3.00 -8.78
N GLY A 153 -15.52 -2.42 -9.81
CA GLY A 153 -16.26 -1.85 -10.95
C GLY A 153 -16.97 -2.93 -11.79
N VAL A 154 -18.18 -2.65 -12.27
CA VAL A 154 -19.00 -3.61 -13.03
C VAL A 154 -18.56 -3.71 -14.49
N ASN A 155 -18.39 -2.57 -15.18
CA ASN A 155 -18.22 -2.53 -16.64
C ASN A 155 -16.77 -2.66 -17.14
N LYS A 156 -15.80 -2.90 -16.24
CA LYS A 156 -14.42 -3.23 -16.60
C LYS A 156 -14.08 -4.66 -16.20
N ASN A 157 -14.06 -5.56 -17.19
CA ASN A 157 -13.53 -6.93 -17.06
C ASN A 157 -12.04 -7.00 -16.67
N GLY A 158 -11.34 -5.87 -16.60
CA GLY A 158 -9.98 -5.80 -16.11
C GLY A 158 -9.69 -4.48 -15.38
N SER A 159 -9.23 -4.62 -14.13
CA SER A 159 -8.32 -3.70 -13.45
C SER A 159 -8.86 -2.37 -12.91
N ASN A 160 -8.64 -2.21 -11.59
CA ASN A 160 -8.33 -0.95 -10.89
C ASN A 160 -9.48 -0.13 -10.28
N LEU A 161 -10.34 -0.75 -9.46
CA LEU A 161 -10.94 -0.04 -8.32
C LEU A 161 -11.16 -0.89 -7.05
N SER A 162 -10.31 -1.90 -6.85
CA SER A 162 -10.24 -2.68 -5.61
C SER A 162 -9.66 -1.84 -4.47
N VAL A 163 -10.50 -0.98 -3.90
CA VAL A 163 -10.27 -0.35 -2.60
C VAL A 163 -10.56 -1.39 -1.53
N LEU A 164 -9.54 -1.72 -0.72
CA LEU A 164 -9.67 -2.57 0.45
C LEU A 164 -9.71 -1.69 1.70
N LEU A 165 -10.81 -1.76 2.46
CA LEU A 165 -10.98 -1.06 3.74
C LEU A 165 -10.99 -2.10 4.87
N PHE A 166 -10.31 -1.81 5.99
CA PHE A 166 -10.26 -2.69 7.15
C PHE A 166 -10.91 -2.01 8.36
N VAL A 167 -11.83 -2.71 9.03
CA VAL A 167 -12.40 -2.33 10.34
C VAL A 167 -12.16 -3.50 11.30
N LYS A 168 -11.72 -3.23 12.54
CA LYS A 168 -11.23 -4.27 13.46
C LYS A 168 -12.27 -4.56 14.55
N MET A 169 -12.98 -5.67 14.46
CA MET A 169 -14.24 -5.88 15.19
C MET A 169 -14.22 -7.11 16.11
N ARG A 170 -15.28 -7.24 16.94
CA ARG A 170 -15.79 -8.41 17.71
C ARG A 170 -16.86 -7.87 18.69
N HIS A 171 -17.99 -8.49 19.04
CA HIS A 171 -18.56 -9.85 18.89
C HIS A 171 -20.04 -9.70 18.38
N PRO A 172 -21.06 -10.60 18.55
CA PRO A 172 -21.18 -11.80 19.39
C PRO A 172 -21.29 -13.12 18.60
N ARG A 173 -21.43 -14.23 19.33
CA ARG A 173 -22.02 -15.46 18.80
C ARG A 173 -23.39 -15.11 18.19
N LEU A 174 -23.58 -15.41 16.92
CA LEU A 174 -24.91 -15.47 16.32
C LEU A 174 -25.35 -16.94 16.29
N THR A 175 -25.95 -17.38 17.39
CA THR A 175 -26.86 -18.52 17.41
C THR A 175 -28.12 -18.13 16.64
N TRP A 176 -28.09 -18.26 15.31
CA TRP A 176 -29.29 -18.24 14.47
C TRP A 176 -29.83 -19.65 14.32
N PHE A 177 -30.34 -20.22 15.42
CA PHE A 177 -31.34 -21.29 15.50
C PHE A 177 -31.62 -21.55 16.98
N ASP A 178 -32.57 -20.79 17.52
CA ASP A 178 -33.59 -21.15 18.51
C ASP A 178 -34.53 -19.94 18.70
#